data_AF-A0A1B8GTW3-F1
#
_entry.id   AF-A0A1B8GTW3-F1
#
_cell.length_a   1.000
_cell.length_b   1.000
_cell.length_c   1.000
_cell.angle_alpha   90.00
_cell.angle_beta   90.00
_cell.angle_gamma   90.00
#
_symmetry.space_group_name_H-M   'P 1'
#
loop_
_entity.id
_entity.type
_entity.pdbx_description
1 polymer ?
#
loop_
_entity_poly.entity_id
_entity_poly.type
_entity_poly.pdbx_seq_one_letter_code
_entity_poly.pdbx_strand_id
1 'polypeptide(L)'
;MGISKTFAAVAALSAVASAAGSSARSAVATYWGQTGGTLRDYCDTADTDYIPVGFIDYFPAQGNGWPGSNYGSSCWASTYTAPGYNGVDDPLHNRLLDHCTGMAQDIQYCQSKGKKILLSLGGGPNTYSLTGKKDGEAFADFLWAAYGPPTVEWVGPRPFDPLPGTEGEGIATIVDGFDFDIEHPDTDNSVGYIAMINRLRSYFPDGGYLITGAPQCVVNDANMDLMIQGAQFDIIWVQFYNTDGCAARDWVKLNPDYATTGVETTVPKEYPHGGFSYDAWLKRLQAPGSKSKNAKLSIGVLGAPNMDPTIPIEYYLSADQLKPLIDEYYCHDNFGGFMIWDAVFAGKNKDQNGVNFLAQIKNLLVAREAKGCAAPTSTVSSSTKAPVTTSTVSSSTKAPVTTSTPGPLTTGPSTTAVTTSTGHWGNNTISDSPTLTSTILRTTVYTVTSCAPTVTNCPLGHVTTATLTDYTTWCPGNPTITPAPTTTSAAKPTKSGKPSTVYTTIIHTITACPPSVTNCPANEKTTSVVTETKAIYTTICDEETTLQTAIPTGGIKAVGTGSPTIPQTPFVGGGGRVGGSVFAAAVVGVLALLM
;
A
#
# COMPACT_ATOMS: atom_id res chain seq x y z
N MET A 1 -40.12 -39.71 -27.87
CA MET A 1 -40.04 -38.37 -27.28
C MET A 1 -39.65 -38.53 -25.83
N GLY A 2 -38.42 -38.20 -25.46
CA GLY A 2 -37.95 -38.32 -24.09
C GLY A 2 -36.47 -38.03 -23.97
N ILE A 3 -36.12 -36.82 -23.53
CA ILE A 3 -34.86 -36.43 -22.88
C ILE A 3 -35.26 -35.25 -21.97
N SER A 4 -35.52 -35.52 -20.69
CA SER A 4 -34.60 -35.45 -19.55
C SER A 4 -34.26 -34.03 -19.09
N LYS A 5 -34.82 -33.66 -17.94
CA LYS A 5 -34.51 -32.46 -17.15
C LYS A 5 -33.27 -32.74 -16.29
N THR A 6 -32.12 -32.17 -16.63
CA THR A 6 -30.97 -32.08 -15.72
C THR A 6 -30.07 -30.93 -16.14
N PHE A 7 -30.27 -29.75 -15.55
CA PHE A 7 -29.23 -28.75 -15.34
C PHE A 7 -29.54 -28.00 -14.05
N ALA A 8 -29.18 -28.61 -12.93
CA ALA A 8 -29.03 -27.98 -11.64
C ALA A 8 -27.88 -28.68 -10.91
N ALA A 9 -27.06 -27.90 -10.20
CA ALA A 9 -25.94 -28.28 -9.36
C ALA A 9 -24.61 -28.62 -10.06
N VAL A 10 -23.82 -27.57 -10.33
CA VAL A 10 -22.39 -27.59 -9.99
C VAL A 10 -22.15 -26.41 -9.05
N ALA A 11 -22.55 -26.61 -7.80
CA ALA A 11 -22.13 -25.79 -6.67
C ALA A 11 -21.51 -26.73 -5.64
N ALA A 12 -20.43 -26.25 -5.01
CA ALA A 12 -19.71 -26.85 -3.90
C ALA A 12 -18.86 -28.10 -4.23
N LEU A 13 -17.65 -27.86 -4.75
CA LEU A 13 -16.48 -28.62 -4.31
C LEU A 13 -15.21 -27.73 -4.34
N SER A 14 -15.21 -26.69 -3.51
CA SER A 14 -13.99 -25.99 -3.10
C SER A 14 -13.87 -26.03 -1.58
N ALA A 15 -13.99 -27.22 -1.01
CA ALA A 15 -13.29 -27.53 0.24
C ALA A 15 -11.85 -27.94 -0.15
N VAL A 16 -11.09 -27.01 -0.70
CA VAL A 16 -9.65 -27.19 -0.89
C VAL A 16 -9.01 -26.85 0.44
N ALA A 17 -8.55 -27.91 1.11
CA ALA A 17 -7.59 -27.94 2.20
C ALA A 17 -7.43 -26.61 2.97
N SER A 18 -8.05 -26.55 4.16
CA SER A 18 -7.49 -25.73 5.23
C SER A 18 -5.98 -25.98 5.23
N ALA A 19 -5.20 -24.93 4.96
CA ALA A 19 -3.77 -24.95 5.24
C ALA A 19 -3.64 -25.52 6.65
N ALA A 20 -3.02 -26.68 6.76
CA ALA A 20 -2.84 -27.32 8.04
C ALA A 20 -2.01 -26.39 8.93
N GLY A 21 -2.66 -25.70 9.86
CA GLY A 21 -2.08 -25.41 11.17
C GLY A 21 -1.40 -24.06 11.43
N SER A 22 -1.79 -22.94 10.81
CA SER A 22 -1.45 -21.61 11.38
C SER A 22 -2.67 -20.98 12.05
N SER A 23 -2.58 -20.74 13.36
CA SER A 23 -3.53 -19.86 14.06
C SER A 23 -3.48 -18.46 13.46
N ALA A 24 -4.58 -17.71 13.54
CA ALA A 24 -4.60 -16.28 13.22
C ALA A 24 -3.51 -15.49 13.99
N ARG A 25 -3.07 -16.00 15.16
CA ARG A 25 -1.99 -15.42 15.96
C ARG A 25 -0.61 -15.57 15.34
N SER A 26 -0.42 -16.56 14.47
CA SER A 26 0.87 -16.83 13.81
C SER A 26 0.88 -16.38 12.36
N ALA A 27 -0.08 -15.55 11.96
CA ALA A 27 -0.16 -15.02 10.62
C ALA A 27 0.87 -13.91 10.38
N VAL A 28 1.38 -13.85 9.16
CA VAL A 28 2.20 -12.76 8.65
C VAL A 28 1.53 -12.20 7.39
N ALA A 29 1.24 -10.90 7.41
CA ALA A 29 0.85 -10.14 6.23
C ALA A 29 2.06 -9.35 5.70
N THR A 30 2.15 -9.15 4.40
CA THR A 30 3.15 -8.22 3.83
C THR A 30 2.64 -7.53 2.58
N TYR A 31 2.83 -6.22 2.50
CA TYR A 31 2.47 -5.44 1.34
C TYR A 31 3.39 -5.76 0.16
N TRP A 32 2.84 -5.73 -1.05
CA TRP A 32 3.61 -5.87 -2.28
C TRP A 32 3.04 -4.96 -3.38
N GLY A 33 3.90 -4.46 -4.26
CA GLY A 33 3.50 -3.72 -5.48
C GLY A 33 4.30 -2.45 -5.71
N GLN A 34 4.67 -1.70 -4.67
CA GLN A 34 5.31 -0.38 -4.86
C GLN A 34 6.79 -0.43 -5.20
N THR A 35 7.51 -1.42 -4.69
CA THR A 35 8.97 -1.54 -4.88
C THR A 35 9.35 -2.32 -6.15
N GLY A 36 8.38 -2.96 -6.80
CA GLY A 36 8.58 -3.84 -7.95
C GLY A 36 9.22 -5.19 -7.60
N GLY A 37 9.40 -6.05 -8.60
CA GLY A 37 9.88 -7.43 -8.42
C GLY A 37 8.81 -8.46 -8.82
N THR A 38 9.01 -9.71 -8.42
CA THR A 38 8.12 -10.82 -8.76
C THR A 38 7.27 -11.19 -7.55
N LEU A 39 5.94 -11.16 -7.69
CA LEU A 39 5.04 -11.58 -6.60
C LEU A 39 5.22 -13.07 -6.28
N ARG A 40 5.50 -13.90 -7.30
CA ARG A 40 5.75 -15.35 -7.18
C ARG A 40 6.78 -15.71 -6.12
N ASP A 41 7.82 -14.89 -5.92
CA ASP A 41 8.91 -15.16 -4.98
C ASP A 41 8.42 -15.31 -3.53
N TYR A 42 7.28 -14.70 -3.20
CA TYR A 42 6.66 -14.73 -1.87
C TYR A 42 5.54 -15.77 -1.74
N CYS A 43 5.10 -16.34 -2.86
CA CYS A 43 4.04 -17.35 -2.90
C CYS A 43 4.54 -18.73 -2.45
N ASP A 44 5.81 -19.05 -2.75
CA ASP A 44 6.36 -20.39 -2.55
C ASP A 44 6.85 -20.68 -1.13
N THR A 45 7.03 -19.65 -0.31
CA THR A 45 7.48 -19.82 1.07
C THR A 45 6.29 -19.95 2.02
N ALA A 46 6.51 -20.53 3.20
CA ALA A 46 5.50 -20.57 4.27
C ALA A 46 5.49 -19.29 5.14
N ASP A 47 6.27 -18.27 4.75
CA ASP A 47 6.63 -17.13 5.60
C ASP A 47 5.53 -16.06 5.66
N THR A 48 4.56 -16.12 4.75
CA THR A 48 3.49 -15.14 4.57
C THR A 48 2.16 -15.85 4.40
N ASP A 49 1.08 -15.27 4.92
CA ASP A 49 -0.28 -15.78 4.82
C ASP A 49 -1.20 -14.82 4.03
N TYR A 50 -1.01 -13.50 4.21
CA TYR A 50 -1.78 -12.45 3.53
C TYR A 50 -0.86 -11.53 2.73
N ILE A 51 -1.27 -11.14 1.52
CA ILE A 51 -0.54 -10.20 0.68
C ILE A 51 -1.53 -9.14 0.16
N PRO A 52 -1.59 -7.97 0.83
CA PRO A 52 -2.19 -6.78 0.25
C PRO A 52 -1.36 -6.32 -0.95
N VAL A 53 -1.98 -6.32 -2.14
CA VAL A 53 -1.38 -5.80 -3.37
C VAL A 53 -1.75 -4.33 -3.54
N GLY A 54 -0.75 -3.47 -3.38
CA GLY A 54 -0.90 -2.03 -3.36
C GLY A 54 -0.46 -1.40 -4.68
N PHE A 55 -1.25 -0.51 -5.31
CA PHE A 55 -2.51 0.05 -4.83
C PHE A 55 -3.50 0.45 -5.93
N ILE A 56 -4.77 0.53 -5.52
CA ILE A 56 -5.77 1.44 -6.08
C ILE A 56 -5.58 2.82 -5.43
N ASP A 57 -4.87 3.73 -6.11
CA ASP A 57 -4.37 5.01 -5.58
C ASP A 57 -5.12 6.24 -6.11
N TYR A 58 -6.09 6.07 -6.99
CA TYR A 58 -7.10 7.09 -7.34
C TYR A 58 -8.49 6.50 -7.17
N PHE A 59 -9.42 7.26 -6.59
CA PHE A 59 -10.82 6.84 -6.48
C PHE A 59 -11.65 7.42 -7.61
N PRO A 60 -12.87 6.90 -7.88
CA PRO A 60 -13.63 7.24 -9.09
C PRO A 60 -13.81 8.74 -9.37
N ALA A 61 -13.90 9.56 -8.33
CA ALA A 61 -14.05 11.01 -8.45
C ALA A 61 -12.74 11.74 -8.84
N GLN A 62 -11.58 11.20 -8.47
CA GLN A 62 -10.26 11.73 -8.86
C GLN A 62 -9.71 11.05 -10.13
N GLY A 63 -10.26 9.90 -10.49
CA GLY A 63 -10.14 9.31 -11.83
C GLY A 63 -11.20 9.85 -12.78
N ASN A 64 -11.46 9.11 -13.86
CA ASN A 64 -12.46 9.44 -14.86
C ASN A 64 -13.72 8.56 -14.71
N GLY A 65 -14.24 8.41 -13.48
CA GLY A 65 -15.39 7.56 -13.15
C GLY A 65 -15.05 6.10 -12.84
N TRP A 66 -13.84 5.64 -13.20
CA TRP A 66 -13.22 4.41 -12.69
C TRP A 66 -12.00 4.76 -11.83
N PRO A 67 -11.61 3.89 -10.88
CA PRO A 67 -10.43 4.12 -10.06
C PRO A 67 -9.14 4.11 -10.89
N GLY A 68 -8.04 4.57 -10.29
CA GLY A 68 -6.69 4.41 -10.82
C GLY A 68 -5.89 3.39 -10.03
N SER A 69 -4.86 2.85 -10.65
CA SER A 69 -4.02 1.83 -10.04
C SER A 69 -2.55 2.06 -10.31
N ASN A 70 -1.71 1.77 -9.32
CA ASN A 70 -0.26 1.79 -9.42
C ASN A 70 0.32 0.59 -8.67
N TYR A 71 0.99 -0.30 -9.39
CA TYR A 71 1.69 -1.47 -8.81
C TYR A 71 3.17 -1.43 -9.18
N GLY A 72 3.78 -0.24 -9.10
CA GLY A 72 5.18 -0.03 -9.45
C GLY A 72 5.48 -0.46 -10.88
N SER A 73 6.52 -1.29 -11.07
CA SER A 73 6.90 -1.81 -12.39
C SER A 73 6.08 -3.01 -12.85
N SER A 74 5.14 -3.51 -12.04
CA SER A 74 4.43 -4.77 -12.28
C SER A 74 3.19 -4.63 -13.17
N CYS A 75 2.70 -3.39 -13.35
CA CYS A 75 1.65 -3.05 -14.31
C CYS A 75 2.06 -1.80 -15.09
N TRP A 76 1.83 -1.79 -16.40
CA TRP A 76 2.29 -0.71 -17.29
C TRP A 76 1.44 -0.63 -18.56
N ALA A 77 1.98 -0.02 -19.62
CA ALA A 77 1.40 0.14 -20.96
C ALA A 77 0.26 1.15 -21.05
N SER A 78 -0.98 0.68 -20.98
CA SER A 78 -2.19 1.44 -21.28
C SER A 78 -3.12 1.48 -20.08
N THR A 79 -4.19 2.25 -20.24
CA THR A 79 -5.26 2.34 -19.26
C THR A 79 -6.59 2.05 -19.92
N TYR A 80 -7.51 1.49 -19.14
CA TYR A 80 -8.88 1.30 -19.57
C TYR A 80 -9.55 2.67 -19.84
N THR A 81 -10.40 2.72 -20.87
CA THR A 81 -11.24 3.89 -21.13
C THR A 81 -12.41 3.90 -20.14
N ALA A 82 -12.42 4.89 -19.26
CA ALA A 82 -13.44 5.03 -18.23
C ALA A 82 -14.66 5.83 -18.74
N PRO A 83 -15.83 5.74 -18.07
CA PRO A 83 -17.10 6.29 -18.58
C PRO A 83 -17.32 7.78 -18.27
N GLY A 84 -16.40 8.44 -17.58
CA GLY A 84 -16.62 9.76 -17.01
C GLY A 84 -17.21 9.74 -15.61
N TYR A 85 -17.05 10.84 -14.89
CA TYR A 85 -17.58 11.05 -13.55
C TYR A 85 -18.62 12.18 -13.54
N ASN A 86 -19.81 11.91 -13.00
CA ASN A 86 -20.91 12.90 -12.91
C ASN A 86 -21.24 13.62 -14.23
N GLY A 87 -21.15 12.91 -15.36
CA GLY A 87 -21.47 13.43 -16.69
C GLY A 87 -20.33 14.23 -17.35
N VAL A 88 -19.14 14.25 -16.75
CA VAL A 88 -17.92 14.81 -17.34
C VAL A 88 -16.98 13.65 -17.68
N ASP A 89 -16.58 13.57 -18.94
CA ASP A 89 -15.57 12.62 -19.43
C ASP A 89 -14.25 13.36 -19.67
N ASP A 90 -13.22 12.97 -18.92
CA ASP A 90 -11.85 13.47 -19.06
C ASP A 90 -10.88 12.28 -19.24
N PRO A 91 -10.58 11.90 -20.49
CA PRO A 91 -9.69 10.79 -20.79
C PRO A 91 -8.25 10.92 -20.25
N LEU A 92 -7.79 12.12 -19.90
CA LEU A 92 -6.48 12.32 -19.24
C LEU A 92 -6.46 11.75 -17.81
N HIS A 93 -7.63 11.48 -17.24
CA HIS A 93 -7.82 10.85 -15.94
C HIS A 93 -8.23 9.36 -16.05
N ASN A 94 -8.03 8.72 -17.21
CA ASN A 94 -8.04 7.26 -17.30
C ASN A 94 -6.78 6.70 -16.63
N ARG A 95 -6.91 6.23 -15.39
CA ARG A 95 -5.77 5.82 -14.53
C ARG A 95 -5.74 4.32 -14.20
N LEU A 96 -6.73 3.52 -14.61
CA LEU A 96 -6.76 2.09 -14.33
C LEU A 96 -5.89 1.35 -15.34
N LEU A 97 -4.78 0.77 -14.88
CA LEU A 97 -3.86 0.03 -15.75
C LEU A 97 -4.49 -1.27 -16.25
N ASP A 98 -4.27 -1.60 -17.52
CA ASP A 98 -4.85 -2.78 -18.18
C ASP A 98 -3.83 -3.87 -18.52
N HIS A 99 -2.52 -3.64 -18.36
CA HIS A 99 -1.49 -4.65 -18.55
C HIS A 99 -0.72 -4.94 -17.26
N CYS A 100 -1.16 -5.99 -16.55
CA CYS A 100 -0.56 -6.50 -15.31
C CYS A 100 -0.07 -7.95 -15.49
N THR A 101 0.63 -8.26 -16.60
CA THR A 101 0.85 -9.64 -17.06
C THR A 101 1.43 -10.57 -16.00
N GLY A 102 2.66 -10.34 -15.53
CA GLY A 102 3.30 -11.24 -14.56
C GLY A 102 2.55 -11.28 -13.21
N MET A 103 2.08 -10.12 -12.76
CA MET A 103 1.34 -9.99 -11.50
C MET A 103 0.03 -10.80 -11.52
N ALA A 104 -0.77 -10.70 -12.59
CA ALA A 104 -2.05 -11.40 -12.72
C ALA A 104 -1.89 -12.93 -12.58
N GLN A 105 -0.86 -13.49 -13.21
CA GLN A 105 -0.53 -14.92 -13.12
C GLN A 105 -0.11 -15.31 -11.70
N ASP A 106 0.71 -14.47 -11.08
CA ASP A 106 1.26 -14.71 -9.76
C ASP A 106 0.21 -14.66 -8.66
N ILE A 107 -0.85 -13.85 -8.83
CA ILE A 107 -1.98 -13.82 -7.89
C ILE A 107 -2.64 -15.20 -7.81
N GLN A 108 -3.00 -15.79 -8.96
CA GLN A 108 -3.60 -17.12 -9.02
C GLN A 108 -2.65 -18.18 -8.46
N TYR A 109 -1.36 -18.06 -8.76
CA TYR A 109 -0.34 -18.95 -8.23
C TYR A 109 -0.25 -18.86 -6.70
N CYS A 110 -0.18 -17.66 -6.13
CA CYS A 110 -0.19 -17.44 -4.68
C CYS A 110 -1.42 -18.06 -4.01
N GLN A 111 -2.59 -17.88 -4.60
CA GLN A 111 -3.82 -18.48 -4.10
C GLN A 111 -3.77 -20.01 -4.14
N SER A 112 -3.18 -20.60 -5.18
CA SER A 112 -2.94 -22.06 -5.25
C SER A 112 -1.99 -22.57 -4.15
N LYS A 113 -1.15 -21.69 -3.59
CA LYS A 113 -0.27 -21.96 -2.44
C LYS A 113 -0.92 -21.64 -1.09
N GLY A 114 -2.22 -21.31 -1.09
CA GLY A 114 -2.99 -21.00 0.11
C GLY A 114 -2.76 -19.59 0.67
N LYS A 115 -2.09 -18.70 -0.08
CA LYS A 115 -1.97 -17.28 0.28
C LYS A 115 -3.29 -16.57 0.02
N LYS A 116 -3.59 -15.56 0.84
CA LYS A 116 -4.72 -14.67 0.66
C LYS A 116 -4.25 -13.38 0.01
N ILE A 117 -4.78 -13.07 -1.18
CA ILE A 117 -4.44 -11.85 -1.92
C ILE A 117 -5.54 -10.82 -1.74
N LEU A 118 -5.18 -9.63 -1.27
CA LEU A 118 -6.13 -8.56 -0.98
C LEU A 118 -5.83 -7.37 -1.88
N LEU A 119 -6.85 -6.81 -2.53
CA LEU A 119 -6.67 -5.57 -3.27
C LEU A 119 -6.57 -4.42 -2.27
N SER A 120 -5.44 -3.70 -2.23
CA SER A 120 -5.27 -2.58 -1.31
C SER A 120 -5.61 -1.24 -1.94
N LEU A 121 -6.35 -0.41 -1.19
CA LEU A 121 -6.84 0.89 -1.59
C LEU A 121 -6.14 1.97 -0.79
N GLY A 122 -5.72 3.03 -1.48
CA GLY A 122 -5.11 4.20 -0.89
C GLY A 122 -3.59 4.23 -1.02
N GLY A 123 -2.89 4.15 0.11
CA GLY A 123 -1.46 4.32 0.27
C GLY A 123 -1.03 5.79 0.47
N GLY A 124 0.27 6.01 0.58
CA GLY A 124 0.85 7.33 0.86
C GLY A 124 0.49 8.50 -0.09
N PRO A 125 0.28 8.31 -1.42
CA PRO A 125 -0.06 9.42 -2.31
C PRO A 125 -1.36 10.14 -1.94
N ASN A 126 -1.35 11.48 -1.93
CA ASN A 126 -2.56 12.27 -1.69
C ASN A 126 -3.36 12.50 -2.99
N THR A 127 -3.89 11.42 -3.55
CA THR A 127 -4.53 11.37 -4.89
C THR A 127 -5.96 10.82 -4.86
N TYR A 128 -6.45 10.41 -3.70
CA TYR A 128 -7.76 9.79 -3.53
C TYR A 128 -8.55 10.44 -2.38
N SER A 129 -9.86 10.43 -2.52
CA SER A 129 -10.80 10.79 -1.46
C SER A 129 -12.16 10.19 -1.76
N LEU A 130 -12.82 9.63 -0.75
CA LEU A 130 -14.16 9.05 -0.88
C LEU A 130 -15.15 9.81 0.00
N THR A 131 -16.10 10.50 -0.64
CA THR A 131 -17.10 11.29 0.06
C THR A 131 -18.50 10.89 -0.39
N GLY A 132 -19.38 10.64 0.57
CA GLY A 132 -20.79 10.39 0.36
C GLY A 132 -21.13 8.92 0.14
N LYS A 133 -22.27 8.52 0.69
CA LYS A 133 -22.79 7.14 0.62
C LYS A 133 -22.90 6.62 -0.81
N LYS A 134 -23.37 7.46 -1.74
CA LYS A 134 -23.58 7.07 -3.15
C LYS A 134 -22.27 6.67 -3.82
N ASP A 135 -21.22 7.48 -3.64
CA ASP A 135 -19.93 7.24 -4.28
C ASP A 135 -19.23 6.05 -3.61
N GLY A 136 -19.38 5.88 -2.29
CA GLY A 136 -18.95 4.67 -1.58
C GLY A 136 -19.60 3.38 -2.09
N GLU A 137 -20.92 3.37 -2.26
CA GLU A 137 -21.64 2.21 -2.81
C GLU A 137 -21.28 1.95 -4.28
N ALA A 138 -21.20 2.99 -5.10
CA ALA A 138 -20.82 2.85 -6.50
C ALA A 138 -19.39 2.33 -6.67
N PHE A 139 -18.47 2.75 -5.80
CA PHE A 139 -17.09 2.28 -5.84
C PHE A 139 -16.98 0.81 -5.40
N ALA A 140 -17.71 0.42 -4.35
CA ALA A 140 -17.83 -1.00 -3.96
C ALA A 140 -18.38 -1.86 -5.10
N ASP A 141 -19.40 -1.39 -5.82
CA ASP A 141 -20.00 -2.09 -6.96
C ASP A 141 -18.98 -2.29 -8.09
N PHE A 142 -18.19 -1.25 -8.40
CA PHE A 142 -17.11 -1.35 -9.37
C PHE A 142 -16.06 -2.39 -8.95
N LEU A 143 -15.55 -2.30 -7.72
CA LEU A 143 -14.49 -3.19 -7.24
C LEU A 143 -14.94 -4.64 -7.21
N TRP A 144 -16.17 -4.90 -6.77
CA TRP A 144 -16.71 -6.25 -6.75
C TRP A 144 -16.86 -6.83 -8.16
N ALA A 145 -17.29 -6.03 -9.13
CA ALA A 145 -17.40 -6.49 -10.51
C ALA A 145 -16.02 -6.69 -11.19
N ALA A 146 -15.07 -5.78 -10.93
CA ALA A 146 -13.75 -5.80 -11.56
C ALA A 146 -12.77 -6.82 -10.95
N TYR A 147 -12.90 -7.13 -9.66
CA TYR A 147 -11.95 -7.97 -8.91
C TYR A 147 -12.58 -9.14 -8.15
N GLY A 148 -13.91 -9.18 -8.03
CA GLY A 148 -14.67 -10.30 -7.46
C GLY A 148 -15.02 -11.38 -8.50
N PRO A 149 -15.96 -12.28 -8.17
CA PRO A 149 -16.47 -13.29 -9.09
C PRO A 149 -17.05 -12.69 -10.38
N PRO A 150 -16.72 -13.26 -11.55
CA PRO A 150 -17.24 -12.75 -12.82
C PRO A 150 -18.75 -12.95 -12.93
N THR A 151 -19.42 -12.00 -13.57
CA THR A 151 -20.84 -12.05 -13.92
C THR A 151 -21.00 -11.82 -15.42
N VAL A 152 -22.07 -12.34 -16.03
CA VAL A 152 -22.29 -12.17 -17.48
C VAL A 152 -22.74 -10.74 -17.83
N GLU A 153 -23.22 -10.01 -16.84
CA GLU A 153 -23.66 -8.63 -16.93
C GLU A 153 -22.47 -7.64 -16.96
N TRP A 154 -21.35 -8.00 -16.33
CA TRP A 154 -20.17 -7.14 -16.30
C TRP A 154 -19.35 -7.29 -17.58
N VAL A 155 -19.39 -6.24 -18.39
CA VAL A 155 -18.56 -6.08 -19.60
C VAL A 155 -17.42 -5.07 -19.41
N GLY A 156 -17.15 -4.70 -18.16
CA GLY A 156 -16.12 -3.74 -17.79
C GLY A 156 -14.74 -4.37 -17.56
N PRO A 157 -13.80 -3.62 -16.97
CA PRO A 157 -12.43 -4.06 -16.78
C PRO A 157 -12.32 -5.27 -15.86
N ARG A 158 -11.27 -6.07 -16.11
CA ARG A 158 -10.84 -7.21 -15.31
C ARG A 158 -9.31 -7.18 -15.17
N PRO A 159 -8.74 -6.22 -14.40
CA PRO A 159 -7.32 -5.88 -14.49
C PRO A 159 -6.37 -7.01 -14.05
N PHE A 160 -6.85 -7.94 -13.24
CA PHE A 160 -6.06 -9.07 -12.75
C PHE A 160 -6.34 -10.38 -13.47
N ASP A 161 -7.19 -10.40 -14.49
CA ASP A 161 -7.34 -11.60 -15.32
C ASP A 161 -6.08 -11.76 -16.20
N PRO A 162 -5.49 -12.97 -16.27
CA PRO A 162 -4.31 -13.19 -17.10
C PRO A 162 -4.59 -12.90 -18.57
N LEU A 163 -3.64 -12.21 -19.22
CA LEU A 163 -3.77 -11.83 -20.63
C LEU A 163 -3.75 -13.05 -21.56
N PRO A 164 -4.26 -12.92 -22.80
CA PRO A 164 -4.19 -13.99 -23.78
C PRO A 164 -2.76 -14.50 -24.02
N GLY A 165 -2.59 -15.82 -24.10
CA GLY A 165 -1.30 -16.48 -24.27
C GLY A 165 -0.45 -16.60 -22.99
N THR A 166 -1.02 -16.31 -21.82
CA THR A 166 -0.30 -16.36 -20.53
C THR A 166 -0.85 -17.46 -19.61
N GLU A 167 -0.02 -17.96 -18.67
CA GLU A 167 -0.46 -18.91 -17.62
C GLU A 167 -1.71 -18.38 -16.90
N GLY A 168 -2.74 -19.22 -16.75
CA GLY A 168 -4.00 -18.81 -16.10
C GLY A 168 -5.00 -18.11 -17.04
N GLU A 169 -4.69 -17.97 -18.33
CA GLU A 169 -5.65 -17.45 -19.33
C GLU A 169 -7.00 -18.18 -19.25
N GLY A 170 -8.09 -17.41 -19.30
CA GLY A 170 -9.46 -17.92 -19.26
C GLY A 170 -9.95 -18.30 -17.87
N ILE A 171 -9.10 -18.20 -16.84
CA ILE A 171 -9.49 -18.32 -15.44
C ILE A 171 -9.58 -16.90 -14.88
N ALA A 172 -10.77 -16.53 -14.40
CA ALA A 172 -10.97 -15.24 -13.76
C ALA A 172 -10.21 -15.21 -12.43
N THR A 173 -9.41 -14.16 -12.22
CA THR A 173 -8.72 -13.92 -10.95
C THR A 173 -9.66 -13.22 -9.99
N ILE A 174 -9.89 -13.83 -8.83
CA ILE A 174 -10.80 -13.32 -7.81
C ILE A 174 -9.95 -13.00 -6.58
N VAL A 175 -9.92 -11.75 -6.13
CA VAL A 175 -9.18 -11.40 -4.89
C VAL A 175 -9.87 -11.99 -3.67
N ASP A 176 -9.12 -12.31 -2.62
CA ASP A 176 -9.65 -12.84 -1.36
C ASP A 176 -10.27 -11.76 -0.46
N GLY A 177 -10.24 -10.49 -0.88
CA GLY A 177 -10.77 -9.38 -0.10
C GLY A 177 -10.18 -8.03 -0.51
N PHE A 178 -10.50 -7.03 0.31
CA PHE A 178 -10.12 -5.64 0.10
C PHE A 178 -9.45 -5.07 1.35
N ASP A 179 -8.33 -4.41 1.15
CA ASP A 179 -7.56 -3.76 2.19
C ASP A 179 -7.69 -2.23 2.07
N PHE A 180 -7.86 -1.57 3.21
CA PHE A 180 -8.00 -0.12 3.30
C PHE A 180 -6.75 0.45 3.96
N ASP A 181 -5.84 1.00 3.16
CA ASP A 181 -4.66 1.73 3.60
C ASP A 181 -4.89 3.23 3.38
N ILE A 182 -5.82 3.78 4.16
CA ILE A 182 -6.27 5.17 3.98
C ILE A 182 -5.41 6.08 4.84
N GLU A 183 -4.56 6.86 4.19
CA GLU A 183 -3.56 7.70 4.86
C GLU A 183 -3.90 9.20 4.86
N HIS A 184 -5.04 9.57 4.26
CA HIS A 184 -5.53 10.94 4.21
C HIS A 184 -6.92 11.04 4.82
N PRO A 185 -7.19 12.07 5.64
CA PRO A 185 -8.46 12.20 6.32
C PRO A 185 -9.56 12.51 5.32
N ASP A 186 -10.71 11.86 5.50
CA ASP A 186 -11.92 12.17 4.74
C ASP A 186 -12.57 13.48 5.22
N THR A 187 -13.55 13.96 4.46
CA THR A 187 -14.25 15.22 4.76
C THR A 187 -15.69 14.99 5.23
N ASP A 188 -16.10 13.72 5.39
CA ASP A 188 -17.49 13.33 5.58
C ASP A 188 -17.74 12.43 6.79
N ASN A 189 -16.76 12.31 7.68
CA ASN A 189 -16.77 11.43 8.84
C ASN A 189 -16.92 9.95 8.45
N SER A 190 -16.17 9.55 7.42
CA SER A 190 -16.10 8.22 6.83
C SER A 190 -17.43 7.70 6.28
N VAL A 191 -18.37 8.58 5.92
CA VAL A 191 -19.68 8.17 5.38
C VAL A 191 -19.50 7.38 4.08
N GLY A 192 -18.62 7.83 3.18
CA GLY A 192 -18.26 7.10 1.96
C GLY A 192 -17.65 5.73 2.23
N TYR A 193 -16.62 5.66 3.08
CA TYR A 193 -15.92 4.42 3.41
C TYR A 193 -16.80 3.40 4.13
N ILE A 194 -17.60 3.83 5.10
CA ILE A 194 -18.55 2.95 5.80
C ILE A 194 -19.58 2.38 4.82
N ALA A 195 -20.11 3.20 3.91
CA ALA A 195 -21.05 2.75 2.89
C ALA A 195 -20.41 1.72 1.96
N MET A 196 -19.19 1.98 1.50
CA MET A 196 -18.40 1.10 0.65
C MET A 196 -18.16 -0.27 1.30
N ILE A 197 -17.67 -0.30 2.54
CA ILE A 197 -17.38 -1.56 3.25
C ILE A 197 -18.66 -2.36 3.47
N ASN A 198 -19.74 -1.71 3.92
CA ASN A 198 -21.02 -2.39 4.12
C ASN A 198 -21.61 -2.93 2.81
N ARG A 199 -21.40 -2.21 1.70
CA ARG A 199 -21.81 -2.66 0.36
C ARG A 199 -21.00 -3.88 -0.09
N LEU A 200 -19.67 -3.86 0.07
CA LEU A 200 -18.82 -5.03 -0.19
C LEU A 200 -19.25 -6.24 0.65
N ARG A 201 -19.45 -6.06 1.97
CA ARG A 201 -19.94 -7.12 2.87
C ARG A 201 -21.27 -7.70 2.42
N SER A 202 -22.15 -6.91 1.80
CA SER A 202 -23.43 -7.41 1.27
C SER A 202 -23.28 -8.38 0.09
N TYR A 203 -22.13 -8.35 -0.61
CA TYR A 203 -21.81 -9.27 -1.70
C TYR A 203 -21.09 -10.54 -1.25
N PHE A 204 -20.49 -10.50 -0.06
CA PHE A 204 -19.68 -11.61 0.40
C PHE A 204 -20.59 -12.77 0.82
N PRO A 205 -20.39 -13.98 0.26
CA PRO A 205 -20.95 -15.18 0.87
C PRO A 205 -20.37 -15.34 2.29
N ASP A 206 -21.13 -15.97 3.18
CA ASP A 206 -20.74 -16.17 4.58
C ASP A 206 -19.30 -16.74 4.69
N GLY A 207 -18.38 -15.93 5.22
CA GLY A 207 -16.98 -16.30 5.45
C GLY A 207 -16.08 -16.34 4.20
N GLY A 208 -16.51 -15.79 3.06
CA GLY A 208 -15.77 -15.92 1.79
C GLY A 208 -14.63 -14.92 1.55
N TYR A 209 -14.75 -13.68 2.05
CA TYR A 209 -13.85 -12.58 1.70
C TYR A 209 -13.51 -11.70 2.90
N LEU A 210 -12.34 -11.08 2.85
CA LEU A 210 -11.78 -10.27 3.93
C LEU A 210 -11.96 -8.77 3.68
N ILE A 211 -12.20 -8.02 4.76
CA ILE A 211 -11.96 -6.57 4.82
C ILE A 211 -10.86 -6.33 5.83
N THR A 212 -9.76 -5.71 5.40
CA THR A 212 -8.63 -5.38 6.26
C THR A 212 -8.32 -3.89 6.24
N GLY A 213 -7.55 -3.41 7.22
CA GLY A 213 -7.22 -1.99 7.31
C GLY A 213 -5.89 -1.70 7.98
N ALA A 214 -5.25 -0.60 7.57
CA ALA A 214 -3.89 -0.22 7.98
C ALA A 214 -3.82 1.18 8.63
N PRO A 215 -4.50 1.43 9.77
CA PRO A 215 -4.38 2.72 10.45
C PRO A 215 -2.95 2.96 10.96
N GLN A 216 -2.56 4.21 11.18
CA GLN A 216 -1.32 4.54 11.87
C GLN A 216 -1.45 4.33 13.39
N CYS A 217 -0.34 4.40 14.14
CA CYS A 217 -0.36 3.99 15.54
C CYS A 217 -1.10 4.93 16.50
N VAL A 218 -1.41 6.17 16.12
CA VAL A 218 -2.12 7.10 17.01
C VAL A 218 -3.56 6.66 17.21
N VAL A 219 -4.02 6.63 18.46
CA VAL A 219 -5.43 6.34 18.81
C VAL A 219 -6.09 7.65 19.23
N ASN A 220 -7.16 8.13 18.59
CA ASN A 220 -7.87 7.57 17.44
C ASN A 220 -7.20 8.00 16.12
N ASP A 221 -7.03 7.07 15.18
CA ASP A 221 -6.46 7.36 13.86
C ASP A 221 -7.34 8.34 13.09
N ALA A 222 -6.72 9.38 12.51
CA ALA A 222 -7.45 10.48 11.86
C ALA A 222 -8.15 10.06 10.57
N ASN A 223 -7.72 8.98 9.95
CA ASN A 223 -8.14 8.57 8.61
C ASN A 223 -9.15 7.42 8.68
N MET A 224 -8.94 6.50 9.61
CA MET A 224 -9.60 5.20 9.62
C MET A 224 -10.44 4.91 10.86
N ASP A 225 -10.31 5.67 11.96
CA ASP A 225 -11.01 5.34 13.21
C ASP A 225 -12.52 5.21 13.00
N LEU A 226 -13.15 6.19 12.35
CA LEU A 226 -14.60 6.20 12.16
C LEU A 226 -15.08 5.06 11.26
N MET A 227 -14.37 4.74 10.17
CA MET A 227 -14.72 3.57 9.34
C MET A 227 -14.54 2.25 10.10
N ILE A 228 -13.48 2.11 10.92
CA ILE A 228 -13.25 0.92 11.75
C ILE A 228 -14.38 0.73 12.76
N GLN A 229 -14.86 1.82 13.38
CA GLN A 229 -15.99 1.75 14.30
C GLN A 229 -17.32 1.48 13.59
N GLY A 230 -17.50 2.04 12.39
CA GLY A 230 -18.76 2.05 11.64
C GLY A 230 -19.01 0.85 10.73
N ALA A 231 -17.97 0.10 10.37
CA ALA A 231 -18.06 -1.06 9.47
C ALA A 231 -17.25 -2.26 9.99
N GLN A 232 -17.55 -3.47 9.51
CA GLN A 232 -16.92 -4.69 10.00
C GLN A 232 -15.61 -4.97 9.25
N PHE A 233 -14.48 -4.87 9.97
CA PHE A 233 -13.17 -5.36 9.54
C PHE A 233 -12.88 -6.74 10.14
N ASP A 234 -12.13 -7.56 9.40
CA ASP A 234 -11.63 -8.86 9.87
C ASP A 234 -10.25 -8.74 10.53
N ILE A 235 -9.37 -7.92 9.95
CA ILE A 235 -7.99 -7.71 10.42
C ILE A 235 -7.65 -6.22 10.35
N ILE A 236 -7.03 -5.70 11.39
CA ILE A 236 -6.46 -4.37 11.47
C ILE A 236 -4.97 -4.53 11.74
N TRP A 237 -4.13 -4.14 10.78
CA TRP A 237 -2.68 -4.12 10.94
C TRP A 237 -2.20 -2.70 11.16
N VAL A 238 -2.16 -2.29 12.43
CA VAL A 238 -1.73 -0.94 12.81
C VAL A 238 -0.26 -0.74 12.42
N GLN A 239 0.02 0.34 11.70
CA GLN A 239 1.36 0.74 11.31
C GLN A 239 2.10 1.31 12.53
N PHE A 240 2.83 0.47 13.26
CA PHE A 240 3.59 0.85 14.46
C PHE A 240 5.00 1.37 14.13
N TYR A 241 5.08 2.24 13.11
CA TYR A 241 6.28 2.91 12.63
C TYR A 241 5.91 4.34 12.14
N ASN A 242 6.91 5.16 11.81
CA ASN A 242 6.80 6.55 11.34
C ASN A 242 6.21 7.59 12.31
N THR A 243 5.65 7.18 13.45
CA THR A 243 5.16 8.09 14.50
C THR A 243 5.73 7.73 15.86
N ASP A 244 6.61 8.58 16.39
CA ASP A 244 7.14 8.47 17.75
C ASP A 244 6.03 8.56 18.80
N GLY A 245 6.20 7.83 19.90
CA GLY A 245 5.26 7.83 21.01
C GLY A 245 4.16 6.78 20.89
N CYS A 246 4.01 6.12 19.75
CA CYS A 246 3.10 4.98 19.63
C CYS A 246 3.68 3.79 18.87
N ALA A 247 4.93 3.87 18.40
CA ALA A 247 5.56 2.86 17.57
C ALA A 247 6.02 1.64 18.37
N ALA A 248 6.25 0.52 17.68
CA ALA A 248 6.80 -0.69 18.28
C ALA A 248 8.22 -0.44 18.83
N ARG A 249 8.96 0.49 18.23
CA ARG A 249 10.27 0.92 18.73
C ARG A 249 10.18 1.52 20.13
N ASP A 250 9.11 2.27 20.44
CA ASP A 250 8.94 2.88 21.75
C ASP A 250 8.80 1.82 22.84
N TRP A 251 8.11 0.72 22.54
CA TRP A 251 8.06 -0.45 23.42
C TRP A 251 9.45 -1.00 23.70
N VAL A 252 10.24 -1.25 22.65
CA VAL A 252 11.60 -1.83 22.79
C VAL A 252 12.53 -0.89 23.58
N LYS A 253 12.44 0.43 23.36
CA LYS A 253 13.21 1.44 24.10
C LYS A 253 12.88 1.45 25.60
N LEU A 254 11.60 1.30 25.94
CA LEU A 254 11.13 1.33 27.34
C LEU A 254 11.31 -0.02 28.06
N ASN A 255 11.50 -1.11 27.32
CA ASN A 255 11.52 -2.48 27.85
C ASN A 255 12.85 -3.23 27.58
N PRO A 256 14.03 -2.65 27.87
CA PRO A 256 15.31 -3.30 27.55
C PRO A 256 15.54 -4.61 28.31
N ASP A 257 14.96 -4.74 29.51
CA ASP A 257 15.16 -5.88 30.40
C ASP A 257 14.06 -6.93 30.33
N TYR A 258 13.02 -6.73 29.49
CA TYR A 258 11.84 -7.60 29.45
C TYR A 258 12.18 -9.07 29.21
N ALA A 259 13.17 -9.36 28.35
CA ALA A 259 13.59 -10.74 28.08
C ALA A 259 14.08 -11.48 29.34
N THR A 260 14.52 -10.74 30.38
CA THR A 260 14.97 -11.29 31.65
C THR A 260 13.90 -11.21 32.74
N THR A 261 13.09 -10.15 32.75
CA THR A 261 12.12 -9.89 33.82
C THR A 261 10.73 -10.45 33.53
N GLY A 262 10.33 -10.51 32.26
CA GLY A 262 8.95 -10.78 31.85
C GLY A 262 7.96 -9.70 32.31
N VAL A 263 8.45 -8.50 32.62
CA VAL A 263 7.64 -7.39 33.15
C VAL A 263 7.78 -6.19 32.23
N GLU A 264 6.64 -5.73 31.70
CA GLU A 264 6.56 -4.50 30.93
C GLU A 264 6.70 -3.27 31.85
N THR A 265 7.53 -2.31 31.42
CA THR A 265 7.77 -1.04 32.09
C THR A 265 6.52 -0.16 32.03
N THR A 266 6.18 0.48 33.14
CA THR A 266 5.13 1.52 33.15
C THR A 266 5.57 2.72 32.31
N VAL A 267 4.76 3.07 31.31
CA VAL A 267 5.05 4.22 30.44
C VAL A 267 4.99 5.53 31.23
N PRO A 268 6.00 6.43 31.12
CA PRO A 268 5.96 7.76 31.71
C PRO A 268 4.73 8.56 31.25
N LYS A 269 4.15 9.38 32.13
CA LYS A 269 2.91 10.13 31.81
C LYS A 269 3.10 11.14 30.68
N GLU A 270 4.31 11.66 30.57
CA GLU A 270 4.76 12.62 29.58
C GLU A 270 5.21 11.97 28.26
N TYR A 271 5.20 10.63 28.16
CA TYR A 271 5.58 9.96 26.93
C TYR A 271 4.59 10.33 25.82
N PRO A 272 5.07 10.79 24.64
CA PRO A 272 4.18 11.17 23.55
C PRO A 272 3.21 10.03 23.22
N HIS A 273 1.94 10.35 22.96
CA HIS A 273 0.86 9.40 22.66
C HIS A 273 0.63 8.24 23.64
N GLY A 274 1.32 8.19 24.78
CA GLY A 274 1.18 7.13 25.78
C GLY A 274 2.06 5.89 25.54
N GLY A 275 3.05 5.95 24.65
CA GLY A 275 3.90 4.83 24.30
C GLY A 275 3.23 3.85 23.32
N PHE A 276 3.86 2.70 23.09
CA PHE A 276 3.35 1.67 22.18
C PHE A 276 1.88 1.37 22.41
N SER A 277 1.06 1.64 21.39
CA SER A 277 -0.38 1.86 21.57
C SER A 277 -1.24 0.63 21.29
N TYR A 278 -0.68 -0.58 21.30
CA TYR A 278 -1.42 -1.82 21.00
C TYR A 278 -2.64 -2.00 21.90
N ASP A 279 -2.49 -1.82 23.21
CA ASP A 279 -3.61 -1.96 24.15
C ASP A 279 -4.66 -0.84 24.01
N ALA A 280 -4.23 0.37 23.66
CA ALA A 280 -5.14 1.47 23.34
C ALA A 280 -5.96 1.15 22.09
N TRP A 281 -5.34 0.57 21.07
CA TRP A 281 -6.01 0.07 19.87
C TRP A 281 -6.97 -1.05 20.15
N LEU A 282 -6.56 -2.05 20.95
CA LEU A 282 -7.43 -3.16 21.35
C LEU A 282 -8.67 -2.64 22.07
N LYS A 283 -8.49 -1.72 23.03
CA LYS A 283 -9.60 -1.06 23.73
C LYS A 283 -10.48 -0.28 22.77
N ARG A 284 -9.91 0.40 21.77
CA ARG A 284 -10.67 1.17 20.77
C ARG A 284 -11.47 0.26 19.84
N LEU A 285 -10.92 -0.88 19.42
CA LEU A 285 -11.65 -1.90 18.67
C LEU A 285 -12.82 -2.45 19.47
N GLN A 286 -12.61 -2.74 20.75
CA GLN A 286 -13.61 -3.32 21.65
C GLN A 286 -14.58 -2.27 22.26
N ALA A 287 -14.49 -1.00 21.84
CA ALA A 287 -15.37 0.05 22.34
C ALA A 287 -16.86 -0.29 22.10
N PRO A 288 -17.76 0.12 23.01
CA PRO A 288 -19.19 -0.14 22.85
C PRO A 288 -19.71 0.37 21.51
N GLY A 289 -20.38 -0.51 20.75
CA GLY A 289 -20.95 -0.18 19.44
C GLY A 289 -20.02 -0.36 18.24
N SER A 290 -18.72 -0.57 18.46
CA SER A 290 -17.76 -0.87 17.39
C SER A 290 -18.20 -2.09 16.58
N LYS A 291 -18.23 -1.93 15.25
CA LYS A 291 -18.49 -3.02 14.31
C LYS A 291 -17.29 -3.94 14.13
N SER A 292 -16.09 -3.48 14.47
CA SER A 292 -14.82 -4.23 14.35
C SER A 292 -14.30 -4.80 15.67
N LYS A 293 -15.15 -4.94 16.69
CA LYS A 293 -14.76 -5.47 18.02
C LYS A 293 -14.09 -6.85 18.00
N ASN A 294 -14.38 -7.65 16.98
CA ASN A 294 -13.84 -9.00 16.81
C ASN A 294 -12.67 -9.06 15.82
N ALA A 295 -12.28 -7.92 15.21
CA ALA A 295 -11.19 -7.88 14.26
C ALA A 295 -9.89 -8.32 14.94
N LYS A 296 -9.06 -9.05 14.20
CA LYS A 296 -7.70 -9.36 14.63
C LYS A 296 -6.85 -8.10 14.56
N LEU A 297 -6.00 -7.89 15.56
CA LEU A 297 -5.11 -6.75 15.69
C LEU A 297 -3.68 -7.23 15.48
N SER A 298 -3.09 -6.84 14.36
CA SER A 298 -1.75 -7.21 13.95
C SER A 298 -0.78 -6.06 14.16
N ILE A 299 0.48 -6.39 14.44
CA ILE A 299 1.55 -5.41 14.68
C ILE A 299 2.26 -5.14 13.35
N GLY A 300 2.06 -3.95 12.79
CA GLY A 300 2.72 -3.47 11.57
C GLY A 300 4.14 -2.97 11.85
N VAL A 301 5.13 -3.49 11.13
CA VAL A 301 6.56 -3.11 11.25
C VAL A 301 7.22 -2.93 9.89
N LEU A 302 8.36 -2.25 9.87
CA LEU A 302 9.20 -2.13 8.67
C LEU A 302 9.98 -3.42 8.41
N GLY A 303 10.13 -3.80 7.14
CA GLY A 303 10.77 -5.02 6.68
C GLY A 303 12.30 -4.97 6.64
N ALA A 304 12.87 -3.77 6.55
CA ALA A 304 14.32 -3.55 6.54
C ALA A 304 14.68 -2.18 7.15
N PRO A 305 15.93 -1.97 7.58
CA PRO A 305 16.43 -0.63 7.82
C PRO A 305 16.61 0.13 6.49
N ASN A 306 16.52 1.46 6.52
CA ASN A 306 16.85 2.34 5.39
C ASN A 306 16.06 2.08 4.09
N MET A 307 14.79 1.70 4.21
CA MET A 307 13.91 1.47 3.05
C MET A 307 13.68 2.75 2.23
N ASP A 308 13.71 3.90 2.90
CA ASP A 308 13.63 5.23 2.32
C ASP A 308 14.58 6.15 3.12
N PRO A 309 15.45 6.95 2.49
CA PRO A 309 16.29 7.93 3.18
C PRO A 309 15.50 8.98 3.99
N THR A 310 14.20 9.15 3.74
CA THR A 310 13.29 10.04 4.48
C THR A 310 12.62 9.36 5.68
N ILE A 311 12.60 8.03 5.75
CA ILE A 311 12.11 7.27 6.90
C ILE A 311 13.27 7.12 7.89
N PRO A 312 13.16 7.66 9.12
CA PRO A 312 14.20 7.49 10.11
C PRO A 312 14.51 6.00 10.35
N ILE A 313 15.80 5.65 10.30
CA ILE A 313 16.35 4.31 10.62
C ILE A 313 15.84 3.81 11.98
N GLU A 314 15.39 4.74 12.82
CA GLU A 314 14.93 4.52 14.17
C GLU A 314 13.55 3.87 14.32
N TYR A 315 12.84 3.49 13.25
CA TYR A 315 11.59 2.72 13.39
C TYR A 315 11.73 1.22 13.14
N TYR A 316 12.67 0.78 12.30
CA TYR A 316 12.88 -0.64 12.01
C TYR A 316 13.23 -1.47 13.26
N LEU A 317 12.77 -2.71 13.40
CA LEU A 317 13.18 -3.57 14.51
C LEU A 317 13.73 -4.88 13.98
N SER A 318 14.86 -5.33 14.50
CA SER A 318 15.35 -6.68 14.18
C SER A 318 14.42 -7.75 14.78
N ALA A 319 14.49 -8.97 14.25
CA ALA A 319 13.72 -10.10 14.79
C ALA A 319 14.04 -10.34 16.28
N ASP A 320 15.30 -10.17 16.69
CA ASP A 320 15.72 -10.29 18.09
C ASP A 320 15.07 -9.23 18.99
N GLN A 321 14.90 -8.00 18.49
CA GLN A 321 14.23 -6.93 19.22
C GLN A 321 12.71 -7.13 19.28
N LEU A 322 12.13 -7.77 18.26
CA LEU A 322 10.69 -8.07 18.21
C LEU A 322 10.31 -9.30 19.02
N LYS A 323 11.24 -10.23 19.27
CA LYS A 323 10.95 -11.46 20.00
C LYS A 323 10.33 -11.21 21.39
N PRO A 324 10.87 -10.33 22.27
CA PRO A 324 10.26 -10.01 23.56
C PRO A 324 8.83 -9.45 23.43
N LEU A 325 8.60 -8.59 22.45
CA LEU A 325 7.30 -8.00 22.16
C LEU A 325 6.29 -9.06 21.66
N ILE A 326 6.74 -10.01 20.83
CA ILE A 326 5.95 -11.19 20.47
C ILE A 326 5.63 -12.01 21.72
N ASP A 327 6.61 -12.27 22.60
CA ASP A 327 6.41 -13.09 23.79
C ASP A 327 5.31 -12.50 24.72
N GLU A 328 5.26 -11.16 24.85
CA GLU A 328 4.24 -10.39 25.59
C GLU A 328 2.86 -10.46 24.93
N TYR A 329 2.74 -9.96 23.70
CA TYR A 329 1.42 -9.67 23.12
C TYR A 329 0.73 -10.88 22.46
N TYR A 330 1.46 -11.96 22.17
CA TYR A 330 0.94 -13.12 21.42
C TYR A 330 -0.35 -13.71 22.01
N CYS A 331 -0.48 -13.68 23.33
CA CYS A 331 -1.61 -14.30 24.03
C CYS A 331 -2.83 -13.40 24.19
N HIS A 332 -2.79 -12.15 23.70
CA HIS A 332 -3.96 -11.28 23.69
C HIS A 332 -5.08 -11.89 22.79
N ASP A 333 -6.35 -11.74 23.17
CA ASP A 333 -7.47 -12.43 22.51
C ASP A 333 -7.62 -12.06 21.03
N ASN A 334 -7.43 -10.78 20.71
CA ASN A 334 -7.50 -10.26 19.34
C ASN A 334 -6.17 -10.32 18.60
N PHE A 335 -5.06 -10.80 19.19
CA PHE A 335 -3.77 -10.81 18.49
C PHE A 335 -3.84 -11.52 17.14
N GLY A 336 -3.38 -10.82 16.10
CA GLY A 336 -3.51 -11.19 14.69
C GLY A 336 -2.17 -11.45 14.00
N GLY A 337 -1.08 -11.56 14.76
CA GLY A 337 0.26 -11.71 14.19
C GLY A 337 0.85 -10.37 13.73
N PHE A 338 1.59 -10.40 12.62
CA PHE A 338 2.40 -9.27 12.15
C PHE A 338 2.02 -8.85 10.74
N MET A 339 2.16 -7.57 10.45
CA MET A 339 2.18 -7.02 9.09
C MET A 339 3.55 -6.41 8.84
N ILE A 340 4.12 -6.63 7.66
CA ILE A 340 5.46 -6.17 7.31
C ILE A 340 5.40 -5.32 6.04
N TRP A 341 5.77 -4.05 6.17
CA TRP A 341 5.99 -3.13 5.06
C TRP A 341 7.46 -3.17 4.64
N ASP A 342 7.87 -3.72 3.49
CA ASP A 342 7.10 -4.46 2.49
C ASP A 342 7.82 -5.80 2.16
N ALA A 343 7.21 -6.62 1.29
CA ALA A 343 7.72 -7.94 0.94
C ALA A 343 9.12 -7.89 0.31
N VAL A 344 9.41 -6.86 -0.49
CA VAL A 344 10.64 -6.74 -1.27
C VAL A 344 11.81 -6.42 -0.38
N PHE A 345 11.65 -5.44 0.50
CA PHE A 345 12.68 -5.10 1.48
C PHE A 345 12.84 -6.21 2.52
N ALA A 346 11.75 -6.77 3.05
CA ALA A 346 11.81 -7.87 4.01
C ALA A 346 12.44 -9.15 3.42
N GLY A 347 12.16 -9.46 2.16
CA GLY A 347 12.75 -10.59 1.44
C GLY A 347 14.26 -10.45 1.20
N LYS A 348 14.74 -9.21 1.04
CA LYS A 348 16.18 -8.90 0.86
C LYS A 348 16.92 -8.79 2.19
N ASN A 349 16.24 -8.41 3.27
CA ASN A 349 16.80 -8.31 4.61
C ASN A 349 17.02 -9.71 5.20
N LYS A 350 18.27 -10.16 5.18
CA LYS A 350 18.66 -11.51 5.63
C LYS A 350 19.52 -11.44 6.88
N ASP A 351 19.31 -12.40 7.79
CA ASP A 351 20.23 -12.61 8.90
C ASP A 351 21.56 -13.23 8.43
N GLN A 352 22.46 -13.47 9.38
CA GLN A 352 23.75 -14.12 9.15
C GLN A 352 23.65 -15.54 8.57
N ASN A 353 22.48 -16.19 8.67
CA ASN A 353 22.22 -17.53 8.15
C ASN A 353 21.53 -17.51 6.77
N GLY A 354 21.27 -16.31 6.22
CA GLY A 354 20.58 -16.15 4.94
C GLY A 354 19.06 -16.24 5.02
N VAL A 355 18.48 -16.26 6.23
CA VAL A 355 17.02 -16.31 6.45
C VAL A 355 16.46 -14.90 6.31
N ASN A 356 15.50 -14.72 5.40
CA ASN A 356 14.88 -13.42 5.17
C ASN A 356 14.01 -12.97 6.36
N PHE A 357 13.68 -11.68 6.44
CA PHE A 357 12.99 -11.11 7.60
C PHE A 357 11.55 -11.64 7.77
N LEU A 358 10.83 -11.89 6.67
CA LEU A 358 9.49 -12.52 6.73
C LEU A 358 9.56 -13.88 7.43
N ALA A 359 10.52 -14.71 7.02
CA ALA A 359 10.76 -16.03 7.60
C ALA A 359 11.19 -15.94 9.07
N GLN A 360 12.03 -14.97 9.43
CA GLN A 360 12.44 -14.75 10.83
C GLN A 360 11.22 -14.47 11.71
N ILE A 361 10.32 -13.56 11.31
CA ILE A 361 9.12 -13.24 12.08
C ILE A 361 8.15 -14.42 12.13
N LYS A 362 7.93 -15.11 11.01
CA LYS A 362 7.09 -16.32 10.98
C LYS A 362 7.61 -17.39 11.95
N ASN A 363 8.91 -17.65 11.94
CA ASN A 363 9.54 -18.62 12.83
C ASN A 363 9.38 -18.25 14.31
N LEU A 364 9.51 -16.97 14.67
CA LEU A 364 9.27 -16.51 16.04
C LEU A 364 7.82 -16.73 16.49
N LEU A 365 6.85 -16.43 15.62
CA LEU A 365 5.44 -16.62 15.90
C LEU A 365 5.08 -18.11 16.07
N VAL A 366 5.53 -18.97 15.17
CA VAL A 366 5.31 -20.43 15.27
C VAL A 366 6.00 -21.02 16.49
N ALA A 367 7.22 -20.57 16.81
CA ALA A 367 7.92 -20.97 18.02
C ALA A 367 7.17 -20.51 19.29
N ARG A 368 6.53 -19.33 19.26
CA ARG A 368 5.71 -18.84 20.37
C ARG A 368 4.41 -19.65 20.50
N GLU A 369 3.77 -19.97 19.38
CA GLU A 369 2.59 -20.83 19.32
C GLU A 369 2.84 -22.20 19.96
N ALA A 370 3.98 -22.81 19.63
CA ALA A 370 4.36 -24.12 20.16
C ALA A 370 4.53 -24.13 21.69
N LYS A 371 4.82 -22.97 22.31
CA LYS A 371 4.86 -22.82 23.78
C LYS A 371 3.47 -22.69 24.40
N GLY A 372 2.46 -22.33 23.60
CA GLY A 372 1.10 -22.06 24.04
C GLY A 372 0.96 -20.79 24.89
N CYS A 373 -0.29 -20.50 25.25
CA CYS A 373 -0.63 -19.50 26.25
C CYS A 373 -0.90 -20.18 27.59
N ALA A 374 -0.45 -19.57 28.68
CA ALA A 374 -0.82 -20.05 30.01
C ALA A 374 -2.35 -20.09 30.13
N ALA A 375 -2.89 -21.16 30.71
CA ALA A 375 -4.31 -21.21 31.02
C ALA A 375 -4.65 -20.01 31.93
N PRO A 376 -5.79 -19.33 31.73
CA PRO A 376 -6.19 -18.26 32.63
C PRO A 376 -6.25 -18.81 34.04
N THR A 377 -5.38 -18.32 34.92
CA THR A 377 -5.38 -18.67 36.34
C THR A 377 -6.71 -18.17 36.90
N SER A 378 -7.69 -19.06 36.93
CA SER A 378 -8.97 -18.83 37.58
C SER A 378 -8.70 -18.86 39.08
N THR A 379 -8.21 -17.74 39.62
CA THR A 379 -8.09 -17.51 41.05
C THR A 379 -9.50 -17.28 41.61
N VAL A 380 -10.31 -18.33 41.62
CA VAL A 380 -11.53 -18.34 42.43
C VAL A 380 -11.07 -18.41 43.88
N SER A 381 -10.89 -17.24 44.50
CA SER A 381 -10.80 -17.16 45.95
C SER A 381 -12.11 -17.68 46.53
N SER A 382 -12.05 -18.90 47.05
CA SER A 382 -13.09 -19.52 47.85
C SER A 382 -13.23 -18.77 49.18
N SER A 383 -13.96 -17.64 49.17
CA SER A 383 -14.47 -17.10 50.42
C SER A 383 -15.67 -17.94 50.85
N THR A 384 -15.43 -18.87 51.76
CA THR A 384 -16.46 -19.55 52.54
C THR A 384 -17.23 -18.51 53.34
N LYS A 385 -18.49 -18.25 52.97
CA LYS A 385 -19.46 -17.61 53.86
C LYS A 385 -20.76 -18.43 53.88
N ALA A 386 -21.18 -18.71 55.09
CA ALA A 386 -22.32 -19.54 55.49
C ALA A 386 -23.66 -19.07 54.88
N PRO A 387 -24.67 -19.96 54.81
CA PRO A 387 -25.89 -19.71 54.05
C PRO A 387 -26.83 -18.75 54.79
N VAL A 388 -27.31 -17.74 54.09
CA VAL A 388 -28.47 -16.94 54.50
C VAL A 388 -29.59 -17.21 53.49
N THR A 389 -30.55 -18.01 53.92
CA THR A 389 -31.88 -18.13 53.35
C THR A 389 -32.63 -16.82 53.54
N THR A 390 -33.19 -16.21 52.48
CA THR A 390 -34.65 -16.01 52.31
C THR A 390 -35.05 -15.20 51.06
N SER A 391 -36.12 -15.71 50.45
CA SER A 391 -37.23 -15.05 49.70
C SER A 391 -37.00 -14.40 48.33
N THR A 392 -37.51 -15.14 47.34
CA THR A 392 -38.18 -14.70 46.12
C THR A 392 -39.19 -13.57 46.34
N VAL A 393 -39.12 -12.52 45.51
CA VAL A 393 -40.31 -11.76 45.10
C VAL A 393 -40.15 -11.35 43.63
N SER A 394 -41.04 -11.84 42.78
CA SER A 394 -41.28 -11.35 41.43
C SER A 394 -42.20 -10.13 41.49
N SER A 395 -41.95 -9.11 40.67
CA SER A 395 -43.02 -8.18 40.29
C SER A 395 -42.80 -7.64 38.87
N SER A 396 -43.68 -8.09 37.98
CA SER A 396 -44.01 -7.47 36.71
C SER A 396 -44.83 -6.20 36.92
N THR A 397 -44.61 -5.16 36.12
CA THR A 397 -45.69 -4.22 35.74
C THR A 397 -45.46 -3.70 34.33
N LYS A 398 -46.54 -3.70 33.56
CA LYS A 398 -46.66 -3.43 32.13
C LYS A 398 -47.49 -2.15 31.94
N ALA A 399 -47.07 -1.29 31.00
CA ALA A 399 -47.84 -0.27 30.23
C ALA A 399 -48.28 1.03 30.94
N PRO A 400 -48.78 2.10 30.25
CA PRO A 400 -48.82 2.41 28.79
C PRO A 400 -48.51 3.90 28.36
N VAL A 401 -48.24 4.09 27.04
CA VAL A 401 -48.76 5.09 26.05
C VAL A 401 -48.66 6.63 26.29
N THR A 402 -48.09 7.37 25.30
CA THR A 402 -48.71 8.43 24.42
C THR A 402 -47.60 9.16 23.61
N THR A 403 -47.46 8.98 22.28
CA THR A 403 -47.99 9.79 21.14
C THR A 403 -47.90 11.32 21.21
N SER A 404 -47.15 11.92 20.27
CA SER A 404 -47.60 13.11 19.51
C SER A 404 -46.74 13.35 18.26
N THR A 405 -47.34 13.16 17.09
CA THR A 405 -46.99 13.80 15.81
C THR A 405 -47.76 15.12 15.71
N PRO A 406 -47.31 16.09 14.88
CA PRO A 406 -48.20 16.55 13.80
C PRO A 406 -47.48 16.72 12.45
N GLY A 407 -48.19 16.42 11.35
CA GLY A 407 -47.76 16.66 9.96
C GLY A 407 -48.19 18.03 9.40
N PRO A 408 -48.64 18.11 8.13
CA PRO A 408 -47.82 18.46 6.96
C PRO A 408 -48.38 19.67 6.16
N LEU A 409 -47.60 20.27 5.24
CA LEU A 409 -48.15 21.02 4.10
C LEU A 409 -47.16 21.20 2.93
N THR A 410 -47.70 21.05 1.73
CA THR A 410 -47.13 21.08 0.38
C THR A 410 -47.23 22.47 -0.27
N THR A 411 -46.34 22.80 -1.24
CA THR A 411 -46.58 23.32 -2.62
C THR A 411 -45.32 24.07 -3.15
N GLY A 412 -44.81 23.72 -4.34
CA GLY A 412 -43.82 24.53 -5.11
C GLY A 412 -44.50 25.54 -6.05
N PRO A 413 -43.89 25.95 -7.18
CA PRO A 413 -42.50 26.36 -7.47
C PRO A 413 -42.43 27.87 -7.85
N SER A 414 -41.23 28.46 -7.98
CA SER A 414 -41.09 29.72 -8.73
C SER A 414 -39.70 29.90 -9.35
N THR A 415 -39.72 30.19 -10.65
CA THR A 415 -38.62 30.53 -11.55
C THR A 415 -38.18 31.99 -11.38
N THR A 416 -36.88 32.29 -11.39
CA THR A 416 -36.36 33.51 -12.03
C THR A 416 -34.88 33.35 -12.38
N ALA A 417 -34.55 33.56 -13.65
CA ALA A 417 -33.21 33.76 -14.16
C ALA A 417 -32.81 35.23 -14.01
N VAL A 418 -31.56 35.52 -13.62
CA VAL A 418 -30.88 36.80 -13.92
C VAL A 418 -29.42 36.53 -14.25
N THR A 419 -29.01 37.14 -15.36
CA THR A 419 -27.74 37.04 -16.07
C THR A 419 -26.73 38.08 -15.57
N THR A 420 -25.45 37.67 -15.50
CA THR A 420 -24.18 38.43 -15.64
C THR A 420 -23.98 39.78 -14.92
N SER A 421 -22.89 39.85 -14.15
CA SER A 421 -21.87 40.88 -14.38
C SER A 421 -20.46 40.39 -14.03
N THR A 422 -19.55 40.71 -14.93
CA THR A 422 -18.11 40.46 -15.01
C THR A 422 -17.28 40.94 -13.83
N GLY A 423 -16.28 40.14 -13.45
CA GLY A 423 -15.11 40.57 -12.69
C GLY A 423 -13.88 39.77 -13.12
N HIS A 424 -13.15 40.27 -14.11
CA HIS A 424 -11.79 39.83 -14.42
C HIS A 424 -10.81 40.49 -13.44
N TRP A 425 -9.89 39.71 -12.86
CA TRP A 425 -8.43 39.89 -12.94
C TRP A 425 -7.73 38.89 -12.01
N GLY A 426 -6.73 38.15 -12.53
CA GLY A 426 -5.88 37.26 -11.74
C GLY A 426 -5.32 36.10 -12.55
N ASN A 427 -4.49 36.41 -13.53
CA ASN A 427 -3.80 35.48 -14.42
C ASN A 427 -2.73 34.69 -13.65
N ASN A 428 -2.85 33.36 -13.56
CA ASN A 428 -1.74 32.46 -13.27
C ASN A 428 -1.75 31.32 -14.29
N THR A 429 -0.95 31.49 -15.33
CA THR A 429 -0.51 30.43 -16.24
C THR A 429 0.23 29.36 -15.44
N ILE A 430 -0.40 28.21 -15.23
CA ILE A 430 0.33 26.97 -14.93
C ILE A 430 0.99 26.58 -16.24
N SER A 431 2.32 26.71 -16.29
CA SER A 431 3.11 26.27 -17.43
C SER A 431 3.25 24.75 -17.33
N ASP A 432 2.33 24.01 -17.94
CA ASP A 432 2.52 22.58 -18.23
C ASP A 432 3.79 22.43 -19.08
N SER A 433 4.86 21.94 -18.47
CA SER A 433 6.05 21.51 -19.20
C SER A 433 5.87 20.03 -19.56
N PRO A 434 5.97 19.63 -20.84
CA PRO A 434 5.81 18.24 -21.23
C PRO A 434 6.91 17.38 -20.60
N THR A 435 6.53 16.39 -19.80
CA THR A 435 7.46 15.41 -19.22
C THR A 435 7.68 14.25 -20.19
N LEU A 436 8.93 13.90 -20.45
CA LEU A 436 9.28 12.69 -21.21
C LEU A 436 9.81 11.61 -20.28
N THR A 437 9.20 10.43 -20.36
CA THR A 437 9.61 9.21 -19.66
C THR A 437 10.41 8.34 -20.63
N SER A 438 11.66 8.01 -20.29
CA SER A 438 12.48 7.09 -21.09
C SER A 438 12.66 5.78 -20.35
N THR A 439 12.25 4.68 -20.97
CA THR A 439 12.33 3.33 -20.39
C THR A 439 13.46 2.57 -21.05
N ILE A 440 14.43 2.10 -20.25
CA ILE A 440 15.52 1.25 -20.73
C ILE A 440 15.15 -0.21 -20.48
N LEU A 441 15.07 -0.98 -21.57
CA LEU A 441 14.72 -2.39 -21.56
C LEU A 441 15.98 -3.25 -21.72
N ARG A 442 16.17 -4.22 -20.83
CA ARG A 442 17.19 -5.27 -20.93
C ARG A 442 16.56 -6.52 -21.51
N THR A 443 17.08 -6.99 -22.62
CA THR A 443 16.61 -8.23 -23.26
C THR A 443 17.55 -9.38 -22.89
N THR A 444 17.01 -10.42 -22.26
CA THR A 444 17.76 -11.64 -21.90
C THR A 444 17.29 -12.80 -22.78
N VAL A 445 18.25 -13.55 -23.32
CA VAL A 445 18.01 -14.63 -24.26
C VAL A 445 18.40 -15.95 -23.61
N TYR A 446 17.50 -16.93 -23.59
CA TYR A 446 17.77 -18.25 -23.02
C TYR A 446 17.25 -19.38 -23.92
N THR A 447 17.93 -20.53 -23.86
CA THR A 447 17.58 -21.72 -24.65
C THR A 447 16.66 -22.62 -23.84
N VAL A 448 15.58 -23.09 -24.45
CA VAL A 448 14.65 -24.04 -23.82
C VAL A 448 15.32 -25.40 -23.69
N THR A 449 15.74 -25.77 -22.47
CA THR A 449 16.48 -27.01 -22.19
C THR A 449 15.58 -28.18 -21.77
N SER A 450 14.32 -27.93 -21.40
CA SER A 450 13.32 -28.96 -21.09
C SER A 450 11.89 -28.39 -21.07
N CYS A 451 10.86 -29.24 -21.22
CA CYS A 451 9.45 -28.88 -20.98
C CYS A 451 8.75 -29.96 -20.14
N ALA A 452 7.60 -29.60 -19.57
CA ALA A 452 6.71 -30.52 -18.87
C ALA A 452 6.07 -31.57 -19.82
N PRO A 453 5.67 -32.76 -19.32
CA PRO A 453 5.14 -33.86 -20.15
C PRO A 453 3.83 -33.55 -20.87
N THR A 454 3.13 -32.49 -20.46
CA THR A 454 1.86 -32.03 -21.02
C THR A 454 2.02 -31.05 -22.19
N VAL A 455 3.24 -30.60 -22.49
CA VAL A 455 3.51 -29.67 -23.60
C VAL A 455 3.66 -30.45 -24.91
N THR A 456 2.56 -30.58 -25.65
CA THR A 456 2.63 -31.05 -27.05
C THR A 456 3.32 -29.99 -27.90
N ASN A 457 4.41 -30.38 -28.59
CA ASN A 457 5.31 -29.52 -29.38
C ASN A 457 6.25 -28.60 -28.58
N CYS A 458 6.90 -29.14 -27.54
CA CYS A 458 7.97 -28.43 -26.83
C CYS A 458 9.10 -27.98 -27.79
N PRO A 459 9.45 -26.69 -27.83
CA PRO A 459 10.48 -26.17 -28.72
C PRO A 459 11.88 -26.36 -28.12
N LEU A 460 12.25 -27.62 -27.83
CA LEU A 460 13.57 -27.96 -27.27
C LEU A 460 14.69 -27.44 -28.19
N GLY A 461 15.64 -26.70 -27.61
CA GLY A 461 16.75 -26.10 -28.35
C GLY A 461 16.42 -24.79 -29.05
N HIS A 462 15.18 -24.31 -29.00
CA HIS A 462 14.85 -22.96 -29.46
C HIS A 462 15.26 -21.91 -28.44
N VAL A 463 15.60 -20.74 -28.97
CA VAL A 463 16.01 -19.57 -28.22
C VAL A 463 14.77 -18.71 -27.95
N THR A 464 14.46 -18.48 -26.69
CA THR A 464 13.37 -17.60 -26.23
C THR A 464 13.95 -16.32 -25.65
N THR A 465 13.26 -15.21 -25.89
CA THR A 465 13.68 -13.86 -25.52
C THR A 465 12.74 -13.30 -24.47
N ALA A 466 13.26 -12.88 -23.32
CA ALA A 466 12.53 -12.15 -22.30
C ALA A 466 13.01 -10.71 -22.22
N THR A 467 12.09 -9.76 -22.26
CA THR A 467 12.38 -8.33 -22.11
C THR A 467 12.04 -7.91 -20.68
N LEU A 468 13.06 -7.44 -19.95
CA LEU A 468 12.98 -6.99 -18.56
C LEU A 468 13.25 -5.49 -18.53
N THR A 469 12.43 -4.71 -17.82
CA THR A 469 12.70 -3.28 -17.64
C THR A 469 13.79 -3.09 -16.59
N ASP A 470 14.89 -2.43 -16.96
CA ASP A 470 16.05 -2.27 -16.06
C ASP A 470 15.86 -1.05 -15.16
N TYR A 471 15.52 0.11 -15.75
CA TYR A 471 15.10 1.30 -15.03
C TYR A 471 14.43 2.31 -15.97
N THR A 472 13.65 3.21 -15.37
CA THR A 472 12.95 4.29 -16.07
C THR A 472 13.52 5.61 -15.58
N THR A 473 13.95 6.49 -16.49
CA THR A 473 14.45 7.83 -16.13
C THR A 473 13.40 8.89 -16.41
N TRP A 474 13.32 9.86 -15.49
CA TRP A 474 12.38 10.97 -15.55
C TRP A 474 13.12 12.27 -15.87
N CYS A 475 12.66 13.00 -16.88
CA CYS A 475 13.21 14.31 -17.24
C CYS A 475 12.13 15.39 -17.16
N PRO A 476 12.17 16.28 -16.15
CA PRO A 476 11.41 17.52 -16.13
C PRO A 476 12.05 18.54 -17.08
N GLY A 477 11.27 19.25 -17.91
CA GLY A 477 11.73 20.39 -18.72
C GLY A 477 11.41 20.30 -20.21
N ASN A 478 12.06 21.13 -21.05
CA ASN A 478 11.83 21.23 -22.49
C ASN A 478 13.01 20.66 -23.31
N PRO A 479 13.13 19.32 -23.46
CA PRO A 479 14.32 18.69 -24.03
C PRO A 479 14.47 18.92 -25.54
N THR A 480 15.71 19.10 -26.00
CA THR A 480 16.03 19.19 -27.44
C THR A 480 16.36 17.81 -28.00
N ILE A 481 15.54 17.33 -28.95
CA ILE A 481 15.75 16.03 -29.63
C ILE A 481 16.60 16.26 -30.88
N THR A 482 17.76 15.60 -30.96
CA THR A 482 18.62 15.65 -32.16
C THR A 482 18.70 14.27 -32.82
N PRO A 483 18.45 14.14 -34.14
CA PRO A 483 18.67 12.89 -34.88
C PRO A 483 20.15 12.46 -34.85
N ALA A 484 20.40 11.14 -34.75
CA ALA A 484 21.76 10.61 -34.71
C ALA A 484 22.56 10.91 -36.01
N PRO A 485 23.84 11.30 -35.93
CA PRO A 485 24.67 11.56 -37.11
C PRO A 485 25.05 10.25 -37.83
N THR A 486 24.96 10.25 -39.15
CA THR A 486 25.28 9.10 -40.01
C THR A 486 26.77 8.96 -40.38
N THR A 487 27.67 9.76 -39.81
CA THR A 487 29.12 9.70 -40.10
C THR A 487 29.97 9.89 -38.84
N THR A 488 31.07 9.13 -38.77
CA THR A 488 31.98 8.95 -37.61
C THR A 488 32.90 10.16 -37.36
N SER A 489 32.35 11.36 -37.21
CA SER A 489 33.11 12.53 -36.79
C SER A 489 32.25 13.42 -35.89
N ALA A 490 32.33 13.15 -34.58
CA ALA A 490 31.65 13.93 -33.56
C ALA A 490 32.19 15.36 -33.51
N ALA A 491 31.35 16.35 -33.80
CA ALA A 491 31.63 17.73 -33.44
C ALA A 491 31.55 17.87 -31.91
N LYS A 492 32.60 18.44 -31.30
CA LYS A 492 32.72 18.68 -29.87
C LYS A 492 31.67 19.72 -29.42
N PRO A 493 30.75 19.41 -28.48
CA PRO A 493 29.78 20.38 -27.99
C PRO A 493 30.45 21.45 -27.11
N THR A 494 30.05 22.71 -27.30
CA THR A 494 30.66 23.90 -26.68
C THR A 494 30.01 24.32 -25.35
N LYS A 495 29.20 23.46 -24.72
CA LYS A 495 28.58 23.74 -23.41
C LYS A 495 28.48 22.46 -22.55
N SER A 496 28.52 22.64 -21.24
CA SER A 496 28.52 21.60 -20.19
C SER A 496 27.15 20.91 -20.08
N GLY A 497 26.80 20.06 -21.04
CA GLY A 497 25.68 19.12 -20.95
C GLY A 497 26.20 17.69 -20.98
N LYS A 498 25.62 16.77 -20.19
CA LYS A 498 25.93 15.34 -20.27
C LYS A 498 25.07 14.71 -21.38
N PRO A 499 25.67 14.20 -22.48
CA PRO A 499 24.90 13.57 -23.54
C PRO A 499 24.37 12.20 -23.09
N SER A 500 23.08 11.94 -23.30
CA SER A 500 22.46 10.63 -23.12
C SER A 500 22.02 10.09 -24.47
N THR A 501 22.61 8.97 -24.90
CA THR A 501 22.34 8.38 -26.23
C THR A 501 21.47 7.14 -26.08
N VAL A 502 20.37 7.09 -26.83
CA VAL A 502 19.45 5.95 -26.87
C VAL A 502 19.89 5.00 -27.97
N TYR A 503 20.10 3.73 -27.60
CA TYR A 503 20.49 2.66 -28.52
C TYR A 503 19.31 1.70 -28.72
N THR A 504 19.19 1.14 -29.93
CA THR A 504 18.35 -0.01 -30.24
C THR A 504 19.22 -1.17 -30.68
N THR A 505 18.82 -2.38 -30.33
CA THR A 505 19.48 -3.60 -30.80
C THR A 505 18.60 -4.26 -31.84
N ILE A 506 19.10 -4.39 -33.07
CA ILE A 506 18.45 -5.09 -34.17
C ILE A 506 18.99 -6.52 -34.20
N ILE A 507 18.09 -7.50 -34.19
CA ILE A 507 18.44 -8.92 -34.22
C ILE A 507 18.28 -9.43 -35.65
N HIS A 508 19.36 -9.97 -36.22
CA HIS A 508 19.34 -10.64 -37.52
C HIS A 508 19.37 -12.15 -37.32
N THR A 509 18.39 -12.83 -37.92
CA THR A 509 18.36 -14.30 -37.98
C THR A 509 19.05 -14.75 -39.26
N ILE A 510 20.12 -15.54 -39.13
CA ILE A 510 20.86 -16.03 -40.30
C ILE A 510 20.13 -17.25 -40.86
N THR A 511 19.47 -17.08 -42.01
CA THR A 511 18.69 -18.14 -42.67
C THR A 511 19.44 -18.84 -43.82
N ALA A 512 20.53 -18.25 -44.33
CA ALA A 512 21.45 -18.87 -45.30
C ALA A 512 22.78 -18.07 -45.39
N CYS A 513 23.87 -18.72 -45.82
CA CYS A 513 25.12 -18.01 -46.17
C CYS A 513 25.55 -18.28 -47.62
N PRO A 514 26.36 -17.39 -48.24
CA PRO A 514 26.97 -17.63 -49.55
C PRO A 514 27.91 -18.86 -49.55
N PRO A 515 28.13 -19.52 -50.70
CA PRO A 515 28.95 -20.74 -50.80
C PRO A 515 30.43 -20.58 -50.40
N SER A 516 30.91 -19.34 -50.28
CA SER A 516 32.27 -18.99 -49.88
C SER A 516 32.49 -18.95 -48.36
N VAL A 517 31.43 -19.06 -47.55
CA VAL A 517 31.51 -19.04 -46.09
C VAL A 517 31.64 -20.47 -45.57
N THR A 518 32.86 -20.87 -45.22
CA THR A 518 33.21 -22.24 -44.83
C THR A 518 32.61 -22.71 -43.50
N ASN A 519 32.20 -21.80 -42.62
CA ASN A 519 31.61 -22.09 -41.30
C ASN A 519 30.25 -21.40 -41.12
N CYS A 520 29.32 -21.63 -42.06
CA CYS A 520 27.98 -21.05 -41.97
C CYS A 520 27.14 -21.74 -40.88
N PRO A 521 26.63 -21.01 -39.88
CA PRO A 521 25.83 -21.60 -38.80
C PRO A 521 24.48 -22.18 -39.30
N ALA A 522 23.98 -21.72 -40.44
CA ALA A 522 22.76 -22.28 -41.05
C ALA A 522 22.94 -23.76 -41.51
N ASN A 523 24.17 -24.21 -41.76
CA ASN A 523 24.45 -25.60 -42.14
C ASN A 523 24.26 -26.59 -40.98
N GLU A 524 24.36 -26.11 -39.74
CA GLU A 524 24.18 -26.93 -38.53
C GLU A 524 22.72 -27.07 -38.10
N LYS A 525 21.77 -26.47 -38.86
CA LYS A 525 20.34 -26.38 -38.53
C LYS A 525 20.04 -25.78 -37.15
N THR A 526 20.98 -25.03 -36.59
CA THR A 526 20.80 -24.23 -35.37
C THR A 526 20.50 -22.79 -35.77
N THR A 527 19.43 -22.20 -35.24
CA THR A 527 19.14 -20.77 -35.43
C THR A 527 20.21 -19.95 -34.73
N SER A 528 21.11 -19.35 -35.51
CA SER A 528 22.10 -18.39 -35.01
C SER A 528 21.60 -16.97 -35.21
N VAL A 529 21.60 -16.20 -34.12
CA VAL A 529 21.24 -14.77 -34.11
C VAL A 529 22.49 -13.93 -33.97
N VAL A 530 22.59 -12.85 -34.75
CA VAL A 530 23.62 -11.82 -34.58
C VAL A 530 22.94 -10.50 -34.25
N THR A 531 23.51 -9.77 -33.29
CA THR A 531 22.94 -8.52 -32.75
C THR A 531 23.74 -7.33 -33.26
N GLU A 532 23.05 -6.33 -33.82
CA GLU A 532 23.63 -5.03 -34.19
C GLU A 532 23.07 -3.95 -33.27
N THR A 533 23.94 -3.12 -32.68
CA THR A 533 23.53 -1.99 -31.82
C THR A 533 23.59 -0.69 -32.61
N LYS A 534 22.44 0.00 -32.76
CA LYS A 534 22.30 1.25 -33.51
C LYS A 534 21.83 2.37 -32.59
N ALA A 535 22.48 3.53 -32.63
CA ALA A 535 21.99 4.72 -31.90
C ALA A 535 20.76 5.31 -32.63
N ILE A 536 19.65 5.51 -31.92
CA ILE A 536 18.42 6.08 -32.50
C ILE A 536 18.46 7.61 -32.42
N TYR A 537 18.78 8.17 -31.25
CA TYR A 537 18.94 9.61 -31.04
C TYR A 537 19.80 9.89 -29.81
N THR A 538 20.38 11.08 -29.76
CA THR A 538 21.13 11.58 -28.59
C THR A 538 20.41 12.80 -28.05
N THR A 539 20.14 12.78 -26.75
CA THR A 539 19.55 13.91 -26.03
C THR A 539 20.63 14.60 -25.21
N ILE A 540 20.63 15.93 -25.22
CA ILE A 540 21.50 16.74 -24.38
C ILE A 540 20.59 17.45 -23.37
N CYS A 541 20.82 17.20 -22.08
CA CYS A 541 20.13 17.89 -21.01
C CYS A 541 20.91 19.16 -20.65
N ASP A 542 20.24 20.31 -20.61
CA ASP A 542 20.78 21.51 -19.96
C ASP A 542 20.56 21.37 -18.44
N GLU A 543 21.60 21.56 -17.64
CA GLU A 543 21.43 21.68 -16.19
C GLU A 543 20.61 22.93 -15.88
N GLU A 544 19.49 22.77 -15.18
CA GLU A 544 18.91 23.90 -14.47
C GLU A 544 19.94 24.44 -13.48
N THR A 545 20.10 25.75 -13.51
CA THR A 545 21.03 26.49 -12.66
C THR A 545 20.61 26.28 -11.21
N THR A 546 21.33 25.41 -10.49
CA THR A 546 21.26 25.39 -9.03
C THR A 546 21.63 26.78 -8.53
N LEU A 547 20.70 27.50 -7.90
CA LEU A 547 21.02 28.62 -7.03
C LEU A 547 21.77 28.06 -5.83
N GLN A 548 23.10 27.90 -5.98
CA GLN A 548 24.00 27.67 -4.88
C GLN A 548 24.03 28.92 -4.01
N THR A 549 23.42 28.83 -2.83
CA THR A 549 23.76 29.76 -1.75
C THR A 549 25.08 29.26 -1.15
N ALA A 550 26.19 29.74 -1.70
CA ALA A 550 27.50 29.52 -1.11
C ALA A 550 27.59 30.31 0.22
N ILE A 551 27.78 29.60 1.33
CA ILE A 551 28.24 30.20 2.60
C ILE A 551 29.79 30.21 2.54
N PRO A 552 30.47 31.36 2.46
CA PRO A 552 31.91 31.41 2.60
C PRO A 552 32.26 31.50 4.10
N THR A 553 32.90 30.47 4.62
CA THR A 553 33.66 30.56 5.88
C THR A 553 34.95 31.36 5.64
N GLY A 554 35.08 32.52 6.29
CA GLY A 554 36.33 33.29 6.33
C GLY A 554 36.12 34.68 6.92
N GLY A 555 36.44 34.86 8.20
CA GLY A 555 36.14 36.08 8.95
C GLY A 555 36.99 37.30 8.56
N ILE A 556 36.35 38.46 8.42
CA ILE A 556 36.93 39.81 8.61
C ILE A 556 35.84 40.72 9.22
N LYS A 557 36.24 41.62 10.13
CA LYS A 557 35.42 42.53 10.95
C LYS A 557 34.59 43.58 10.17
N ALA A 558 33.55 44.05 10.88
CA ALA A 558 32.44 44.96 10.56
C ALA A 558 32.75 46.34 9.92
N VAL A 559 31.72 46.96 9.28
CA VAL A 559 31.20 48.36 9.47
C VAL A 559 29.93 48.61 8.62
N GLY A 560 28.90 49.28 9.20
CA GLY A 560 27.93 50.19 8.50
C GLY A 560 26.52 49.65 8.19
N THR A 561 25.51 49.80 9.06
CA THR A 561 24.45 50.84 9.15
C THR A 561 23.47 50.97 7.96
N GLY A 562 22.22 50.52 8.14
CA GLY A 562 21.05 50.99 7.38
C GLY A 562 19.88 50.00 7.29
N SER A 563 18.80 50.22 8.07
CA SER A 563 17.47 49.62 7.81
C SER A 563 16.73 50.39 6.70
N PRO A 564 15.80 49.76 5.96
CA PRO A 564 14.39 49.99 6.29
C PRO A 564 13.45 48.77 6.13
N THR A 565 12.29 48.95 6.75
CA THR A 565 11.11 48.11 7.02
C THR A 565 10.31 47.61 5.80
N ILE A 566 9.70 46.43 5.93
CA ILE A 566 8.69 45.84 5.02
C ILE A 566 7.27 46.08 5.56
N PRO A 567 6.24 46.40 4.74
CA PRO A 567 4.85 46.52 5.18
C PRO A 567 4.13 45.15 5.24
N GLN A 568 3.45 44.88 6.35
CA GLN A 568 2.41 43.85 6.49
C GLN A 568 1.02 44.49 6.50
N THR A 569 0.00 43.76 6.03
CA THR A 569 -1.36 43.66 6.62
C THR A 569 -2.14 42.50 5.96
N PRO A 570 -3.25 42.01 6.52
CA PRO A 570 -3.45 41.61 7.92
C PRO A 570 -4.26 40.29 8.07
N PHE A 571 -4.06 39.56 9.17
CA PHE A 571 -5.07 38.65 9.71
C PHE A 571 -5.43 39.09 11.13
N VAL A 572 -6.72 39.04 11.42
CA VAL A 572 -7.38 39.54 12.65
C VAL A 572 -7.34 38.46 13.73
N GLY A 573 -6.83 38.82 14.91
CA GLY A 573 -6.97 38.06 16.14
C GLY A 573 -6.80 38.98 17.35
N GLY A 574 -7.90 39.34 18.03
CA GLY A 574 -7.86 39.93 19.37
C GLY A 574 -7.64 38.82 20.41
N GLY A 575 -7.07 39.04 21.60
CA GLY A 575 -6.68 40.24 22.32
C GLY A 575 -6.89 40.00 23.82
N GLY A 576 -5.82 40.17 24.64
CA GLY A 576 -5.86 40.11 26.12
C GLY A 576 -4.63 39.37 26.70
N ARG A 577 -3.44 39.97 26.98
CA ARG A 577 -3.07 40.92 28.07
C ARG A 577 -3.45 40.36 29.47
N VAL A 578 -2.62 40.26 30.52
CA VAL A 578 -1.48 41.04 31.04
C VAL A 578 -0.68 40.25 32.10
N GLY A 579 0.64 40.49 32.17
CA GLY A 579 1.40 40.65 33.43
C GLY A 579 2.42 39.54 33.73
N GLY A 580 3.71 39.78 33.96
CA GLY A 580 4.45 40.99 34.33
C GLY A 580 5.28 40.66 35.59
N SER A 581 6.60 40.95 35.56
CA SER A 581 7.65 40.99 36.62
C SER A 581 8.89 40.22 36.12
N VAL A 582 9.92 40.83 35.53
CA VAL A 582 10.98 41.68 36.14
C VAL A 582 11.63 41.02 37.36
N PHE A 583 12.84 40.46 37.21
CA PHE A 583 14.04 40.91 37.92
C PHE A 583 15.31 40.32 37.29
N ALA A 584 16.33 41.16 37.21
CA ALA A 584 17.61 40.96 36.57
C ALA A 584 18.69 40.49 37.55
N ALA A 585 19.86 40.16 36.97
CA ALA A 585 21.20 40.17 37.58
C ALA A 585 21.50 38.99 38.53
N ALA A 586 22.70 38.44 38.67
CA ALA A 586 24.03 38.66 38.10
C ALA A 586 24.94 37.60 38.78
N VAL A 587 25.83 36.92 38.04
CA VAL A 587 27.31 37.04 38.17
C VAL A 587 28.03 35.88 38.89
N VAL A 588 29.22 35.57 38.35
CA VAL A 588 30.33 34.66 38.77
C VAL A 588 30.06 33.15 38.62
N GLY A 589 30.84 32.33 37.92
CA GLY A 589 32.22 32.45 37.41
C GLY A 589 33.14 31.45 38.11
N VAL A 590 33.74 30.56 37.30
CA VAL A 590 35.02 29.86 37.53
C VAL A 590 35.04 28.74 38.58
N LEU A 591 35.25 27.49 38.16
CA LEU A 591 36.58 26.86 38.22
C LEU A 591 36.63 25.54 37.46
N ALA A 592 37.79 25.30 36.85
CA ALA A 592 38.11 24.20 35.98
C ALA A 592 38.93 23.13 36.71
N LEU A 593 39.03 21.97 36.05
CA LEU A 593 40.17 21.05 35.99
C LEU A 593 40.49 20.17 37.23
N LEU A 594 40.36 18.84 37.06
CA LEU A 594 41.46 17.84 37.02
C LEU A 594 40.93 16.44 37.39
N MET A 595 40.73 15.59 36.39
CA MET A 595 41.21 14.19 36.24
C MET A 595 40.46 13.47 35.13
#